data_AF-A0A821GSV6-F1
#
_entry.id   AF-A0A821GSV6-F1
#
_cell.length_a   1.000
_cell.length_b   1.000
_cell.length_c   1.000
_cell.angle_alpha   90.00
_cell.angle_beta   90.00
_cell.angle_gamma   90.00
#
_symmetry.space_group_name_H-M   'P 1'
#
loop_
_entity.id
_entity.type
_entity.pdbx_description
1 polymer ?
#
loop_
_entity_poly.entity_id
_entity_poly.type
_entity_poly.pdbx_seq_one_letter_code
_entity_poly.pdbx_strand_id
1 'polypeptide(L)'
;AHIPQARYFDQLECTQPTKLIPRGVPEIKCFESYLSRLGVSNNDHIVLYDRSPMGFYASSRAWWLLKTYGMNSLSILNGGFYKWLKEINKMESSDNNNNRSKTEEVEKINR
;
A
#
# COMPACT_ATOMS: atom_id res chain seq x y z
N ALA A 1 3.25 -10.24 5.67
CA ALA A 1 4.13 -9.10 5.41
C ALA A 1 3.35 -7.96 4.76
N HIS A 2 3.55 -6.72 5.18
CA HIS A 2 2.97 -5.51 4.59
C HIS A 2 4.07 -4.45 4.45
N ILE A 3 3.83 -3.41 3.66
CA ILE A 3 4.77 -2.27 3.59
C ILE A 3 4.89 -1.66 5.00
N PRO A 4 6.10 -1.34 5.50
CA PRO A 4 6.28 -0.74 6.82
C PRO A 4 5.35 0.47 7.04
N GLN A 5 4.81 0.58 8.25
CA GLN A 5 3.87 1.64 8.66
C GLN A 5 2.51 1.66 7.93
N ALA A 6 2.29 0.80 6.93
CA ALA A 6 0.99 0.70 6.27
C ALA A 6 -0.11 0.29 7.25
N ARG A 7 -1.29 0.91 7.10
CA ARG A 7 -2.51 0.52 7.79
C ARG A 7 -3.34 -0.42 6.91
N TYR A 8 -4.02 -1.37 7.55
CA TYR A 8 -4.96 -2.22 6.84
C TYR A 8 -6.27 -1.44 6.59
N PHE A 9 -6.77 -1.52 5.36
CA PHE A 9 -8.04 -0.91 4.96
C PHE A 9 -9.03 -2.01 4.57
N ASP A 10 -9.94 -2.34 5.47
CA ASP A 10 -11.15 -3.11 5.19
C ASP A 10 -12.13 -2.26 4.37
N GLN A 11 -12.50 -2.77 3.19
CA GLN A 11 -13.43 -2.12 2.26
C GLN A 11 -14.90 -2.44 2.55
N LEU A 12 -15.14 -3.43 3.43
CA LEU A 12 -16.47 -3.86 3.84
C LEU A 12 -16.85 -3.30 5.21
N GLU A 13 -15.91 -2.68 5.92
CA GLU A 13 -16.21 -1.92 7.13
C GLU A 13 -17.32 -0.92 6.84
N CYS A 14 -18.30 -0.84 7.74
CA CYS A 14 -19.46 0.05 7.61
C CYS A 14 -20.37 -0.22 6.39
N THR A 15 -20.21 -1.35 5.70
CA THR A 15 -21.12 -1.76 4.61
C THR A 15 -22.28 -2.61 5.13
N GLN A 16 -23.43 -2.50 4.46
CA GLN A 16 -24.60 -3.34 4.70
C GLN A 16 -24.82 -4.25 3.49
N PRO A 17 -24.17 -5.42 3.42
CA PRO A 17 -24.29 -6.32 2.27
C PRO A 17 -25.69 -6.92 2.20
N THR A 18 -26.26 -6.95 0.99
CA THR A 18 -27.51 -7.66 0.70
C THR A 18 -27.23 -8.79 -0.29
N LYS A 19 -28.19 -9.70 -0.49
CA LYS A 19 -28.08 -10.75 -1.52
C LYS A 19 -27.83 -10.18 -2.92
N LEU A 20 -28.36 -9.00 -3.22
CA LEU A 20 -28.21 -8.33 -4.51
C LEU A 20 -26.96 -7.44 -4.58
N ILE A 21 -26.51 -6.92 -3.43
CA ILE A 21 -25.38 -5.99 -3.32
C ILE A 21 -24.42 -6.52 -2.27
N PRO A 22 -23.56 -7.50 -2.61
CA PRO A 22 -22.66 -8.13 -1.65
C PRO A 22 -21.50 -7.21 -1.22
N ARG A 23 -21.23 -6.11 -1.95
CA ARG A 23 -20.17 -5.13 -1.66
C ARG A 23 -20.71 -3.70 -1.74
N GLY A 24 -21.64 -3.40 -0.85
CA GLY A 24 -22.32 -2.11 -0.77
C GLY A 24 -21.39 -0.93 -0.55
N VAL A 25 -21.94 0.27 -0.69
CA VAL A 25 -21.26 1.51 -0.31
C VAL A 25 -21.45 1.70 1.21
N PRO A 26 -20.40 2.03 1.97
CA PRO A 26 -20.52 2.29 3.40
C PRO A 26 -21.50 3.42 3.73
N GLU A 27 -22.02 3.48 4.94
CA GLU A 27 -22.68 4.70 5.44
C GLU A 27 -21.61 5.78 5.72
N ILE A 28 -21.86 7.03 5.30
CA ILE A 28 -20.88 8.13 5.39
C ILE A 28 -20.34 8.35 6.80
N LYS A 29 -21.20 8.48 7.83
CA LYS A 29 -20.77 8.75 9.21
C LYS A 29 -19.89 7.65 9.78
N CYS A 30 -20.24 6.40 9.45
CA CYS A 30 -19.47 5.24 9.87
C CYS A 30 -18.11 5.21 9.13
N PHE A 31 -18.11 5.50 7.83
CA PHE A 31 -16.89 5.56 7.03
C PHE A 31 -15.93 6.66 7.52
N GLU A 32 -16.43 7.86 7.83
CA GLU A 32 -15.64 8.95 8.41
C GLU A 32 -15.02 8.58 9.76
N SER A 33 -15.81 7.93 10.63
CA SER A 33 -15.34 7.44 11.92
C SER A 33 -14.28 6.36 11.76
N TYR A 34 -14.43 5.49 10.76
CA TYR A 34 -13.44 4.48 10.41
C TYR A 34 -12.13 5.08 9.90
N LEU A 35 -12.18 6.03 8.97
CA LEU A 35 -10.98 6.74 8.48
C LEU A 35 -10.25 7.47 9.61
N SER A 36 -11.00 8.10 10.52
CA SER A 36 -10.43 8.77 11.70
C SER A 36 -9.69 7.78 12.61
N ARG A 37 -10.23 6.56 12.83
CA ARG A 37 -9.53 5.50 13.57
C ARG A 37 -8.27 4.99 12.88
N LEU A 38 -8.23 5.05 11.55
CA LEU A 38 -7.02 4.74 10.78
C LEU A 38 -5.97 5.87 10.83
N GLY A 39 -6.31 7.01 11.42
CA GLY A 39 -5.46 8.19 11.50
C GLY A 39 -5.39 8.97 10.19
N VAL A 40 -6.40 8.84 9.34
CA VAL A 40 -6.48 9.53 8.04
C VAL A 40 -7.12 10.90 8.20
N SER A 41 -6.45 11.92 7.65
CA SER A 41 -6.90 13.30 7.57
C SER A 41 -7.17 13.70 6.12
N ASN A 42 -8.00 14.74 5.93
CA ASN A 42 -8.31 15.32 4.62
C ASN A 42 -7.09 15.87 3.86
N ASN A 43 -6.01 16.15 4.58
CA ASN A 43 -4.78 16.69 4.00
C ASN A 43 -3.74 15.61 3.67
N ASP A 44 -4.00 14.35 4.01
CA ASP A 44 -3.04 13.27 3.79
C ASP A 44 -2.97 12.88 2.31
N HIS A 45 -1.78 12.48 1.87
CA HIS A 45 -1.63 11.77 0.61
C HIS A 45 -1.71 10.26 0.86
N ILE A 46 -2.78 9.63 0.39
CA ILE A 46 -3.05 8.21 0.63
C ILE A 46 -2.55 7.40 -0.56
N VAL A 47 -1.59 6.50 -0.29
CA VAL A 47 -1.12 5.52 -1.27
C VAL A 47 -1.73 4.16 -0.96
N LEU A 48 -2.55 3.67 -1.87
CA LEU A 48 -3.24 2.39 -1.76
C LEU A 48 -2.47 1.30 -2.48
N TYR A 49 -2.49 0.11 -1.92
CA TYR A 49 -1.98 -1.09 -2.58
C TYR A 49 -2.78 -2.29 -2.11
N ASP A 50 -2.68 -3.38 -2.86
CA ASP A 50 -3.18 -4.68 -2.44
C ASP A 50 -2.18 -5.78 -2.79
N ARG A 51 -2.54 -7.01 -2.41
CA ARG A 51 -1.78 -8.22 -2.70
C ARG A 51 -2.42 -9.04 -3.83
N SER A 52 -3.14 -8.40 -4.74
CA SER A 52 -3.62 -9.09 -5.93
C SER A 52 -2.47 -9.32 -6.91
N PRO A 53 -2.47 -10.42 -7.67
CA PRO A 53 -1.48 -10.63 -8.74
C PRO A 53 -1.50 -9.53 -9.81
N MET A 54 -2.64 -8.88 -10.00
CA MET A 54 -2.81 -7.77 -10.95
C MET A 54 -2.24 -6.45 -10.42
N GLY A 55 -1.99 -6.35 -9.11
CA GLY A 55 -1.39 -5.17 -8.47
C GLY A 55 -2.37 -4.05 -8.13
N PHE A 56 -3.64 -4.12 -8.53
CA PHE A 56 -4.62 -3.05 -8.29
C PHE A 56 -6.08 -3.50 -8.09
N TYR A 57 -6.37 -4.79 -7.84
CA TYR A 57 -7.74 -5.29 -7.75
C TYR A 57 -8.57 -4.64 -6.62
N ALA A 58 -8.13 -4.80 -5.37
CA ALA A 58 -8.87 -4.35 -4.20
C ALA A 58 -8.62 -2.84 -3.95
N SER A 59 -7.40 -2.38 -4.22
CA SER A 59 -6.99 -0.98 -4.06
C SER A 59 -7.77 -0.03 -4.98
N SER A 60 -8.22 -0.48 -6.16
CA SER A 60 -9.09 0.32 -7.03
C SER A 60 -10.44 0.66 -6.38
N ARG A 61 -11.05 -0.32 -5.71
CA ARG A 61 -12.34 -0.10 -5.00
C ARG A 61 -12.15 0.78 -3.77
N ALA A 62 -11.04 0.65 -3.06
CA ALA A 62 -10.68 1.53 -1.95
C ALA A 62 -10.43 2.97 -2.43
N TRP A 63 -9.73 3.15 -3.55
CA TRP A 63 -9.51 4.45 -4.18
C TRP A 63 -10.83 5.13 -4.53
N TRP A 64 -11.74 4.37 -5.15
CA TRP A 64 -13.06 4.88 -5.50
C TRP A 64 -13.89 5.28 -4.27
N LEU A 65 -13.85 4.53 -3.16
CA LEU A 65 -14.51 4.94 -1.91
C LEU A 65 -13.98 6.27 -1.42
N LEU A 66 -12.68 6.34 -1.20
CA LEU A 66 -12.03 7.53 -0.66
C LEU A 66 -12.32 8.74 -1.55
N LYS A 67 -12.27 8.56 -2.87
CA LYS A 67 -12.59 9.62 -3.82
C LYS A 67 -14.04 10.08 -3.74
N THR A 68 -14.97 9.13 -3.60
CA THR A 68 -16.42 9.41 -3.44
C THR A 68 -16.71 10.19 -2.15
N TYR A 69 -15.89 9.98 -1.11
CA TYR A 69 -15.99 10.69 0.17
C TYR A 69 -15.12 11.96 0.26
N GLY A 70 -14.69 12.51 -0.88
CA GLY A 70 -14.05 13.83 -0.94
C GLY A 70 -12.53 13.84 -0.73
N MET A 71 -11.88 12.67 -0.60
CA MET A 71 -10.42 12.61 -0.54
C MET A 71 -9.83 12.89 -1.91
N ASN A 72 -8.93 13.87 -2.00
CA ASN A 72 -8.40 14.34 -3.28
C ASN A 72 -6.99 13.84 -3.60
N SER A 73 -6.17 13.64 -2.57
CA SER A 73 -4.77 13.24 -2.70
C SER A 73 -4.64 11.73 -2.58
N LEU A 74 -4.97 11.01 -3.67
CA LEU A 74 -4.99 9.54 -3.70
C LEU A 74 -4.13 8.97 -4.83
N SER A 75 -3.33 7.96 -4.52
CA SER A 75 -2.52 7.20 -5.48
C SER A 75 -2.70 5.69 -5.30
N ILE A 76 -2.51 4.92 -6.37
CA ILE A 76 -2.36 3.45 -6.29
C ILE A 76 -0.90 3.10 -6.57
N LEU A 77 -0.31 2.27 -5.73
CA LEU A 77 1.04 1.76 -5.90
C LEU A 77 1.11 0.88 -7.15
N ASN A 78 1.77 1.37 -8.19
CA ASN A 78 1.88 0.67 -9.47
C ASN A 78 2.54 -0.71 -9.30
N GLY A 79 1.81 -1.78 -9.63
CA GLY A 79 2.24 -3.17 -9.50
C GLY A 79 2.04 -3.79 -8.10
N GLY A 80 1.47 -3.04 -7.16
CA GLY A 80 1.05 -3.53 -5.85
C GLY A 80 2.17 -4.09 -4.97
N PHE A 81 1.77 -4.88 -3.97
CA PHE A 81 2.69 -5.40 -2.96
C PHE A 81 3.80 -6.29 -3.54
N TYR A 82 3.48 -7.13 -4.53
CA TYR A 82 4.45 -8.08 -5.07
C TYR A 82 5.56 -7.40 -5.87
N LYS A 83 5.23 -6.36 -6.65
CA LYS A 83 6.26 -5.57 -7.33
C LYS A 83 7.12 -4.83 -6.32
N TRP A 84 6.53 -4.22 -5.30
CA TRP A 84 7.29 -3.56 -4.22
C TRP A 84 8.29 -4.52 -3.56
N LEU A 85 7.85 -5.73 -3.20
CA LEU A 85 8.71 -6.74 -2.58
C LEU A 85 9.88 -7.14 -3.50
N LYS A 86 9.61 -7.28 -4.80
CA LYS A 86 10.64 -7.61 -5.80
C LYS A 86 11.69 -6.50 -5.91
N GLU A 87 11.28 -5.24 -5.91
CA GLU A 87 12.22 -4.11 -5.98
C GLU A 87 13.08 -4.00 -4.71
N ILE A 88 12.50 -4.19 -3.52
CA ILE A 88 13.27 -4.20 -2.25
C ILE A 88 14.34 -5.31 -2.26
N ASN A 89 13.97 -6.54 -2.63
CA ASN A 89 14.92 -7.64 -2.72
C ASN A 89 16.05 -7.36 -3.74
N LYS A 90 15.72 -6.66 -4.84
CA LYS A 90 16.71 -6.25 -5.83
C LYS A 90 17.68 -5.21 -5.25
N MET A 91 17.19 -4.24 -4.49
CA MET A 91 18.03 -3.23 -3.84
C MET A 91 18.98 -3.87 -2.82
N GLU A 92 18.46 -4.74 -1.95
CA GLU A 92 19.28 -5.45 -0.95
C GLU A 92 20.37 -6.32 -1.59
N SER A 93 20.05 -7.00 -2.69
CA SER A 93 21.05 -7.79 -3.43
C SER A 93 22.10 -6.92 -4.15
N SER A 94 21.74 -5.73 -4.63
CA SER A 94 22.72 -4.79 -5.21
C SER A 94 23.66 -4.18 -4.17
N ASP A 95 23.17 -3.87 -2.96
CA ASP A 95 23.98 -3.31 -1.88
C ASP A 95 24.99 -4.35 -1.35
N ASN A 96 24.58 -5.61 -1.24
CA ASN A 96 25.48 -6.70 -0.84
C ASN A 96 26.62 -6.93 -1.84
N ASN A 97 26.35 -6.82 -3.15
CA ASN A 97 27.39 -6.95 -4.17
C ASN A 97 28.38 -5.77 -4.14
N ASN A 98 27.89 -4.53 -4.00
CA ASN A 98 28.75 -3.35 -3.91
C ASN A 98 29.64 -3.35 -2.66
N ASN A 99 29.13 -3.78 -1.52
CA ASN A 99 29.91 -3.87 -0.29
C ASN A 99 31.00 -4.93 -0.39
N ARG A 100 30.70 -6.09 -1.01
CA ARG A 100 31.68 -7.16 -1.23
C ARG A 100 32.82 -6.72 -2.15
N SER A 101 32.52 -6.02 -3.24
CA SER A 101 33.54 -5.49 -4.15
C SER A 101 34.45 -4.46 -3.49
N LYS A 102 33.90 -3.57 -2.63
CA LYS A 102 34.71 -2.62 -1.86
C LYS A 102 35.60 -3.29 -0.82
N THR A 103 35.13 -4.32 -0.12
CA THR A 103 35.96 -5.05 0.85
C THR A 103 37.11 -5.79 0.16
N GLU A 104 36.86 -6.41 -1.00
CA GLU A 104 37.90 -7.11 -1.78
C GLU A 104 38.94 -6.15 -2.38
N GLU A 105 38.57 -4.90 -2.68
CA GLU A 105 39.47 -3.87 -3.19
C GLU A 105 40.32 -3.24 -2.07
N VAL A 106 39.74 -3.01 -0.88
CA VAL A 106 40.48 -2.54 0.31
C VAL A 106 41.48 -3.60 0.81
N GLU A 107 41.14 -4.89 0.75
CA GLU A 107 42.08 -5.97 1.08
C GLU A 107 43.24 -6.09 0.09
N LYS A 108 43.06 -5.70 -1.18
CA LYS A 108 44.13 -5.66 -2.19
C LYS A 108 45.06 -4.46 -2.02
N ILE A 109 44.56 -3.33 -1.53
CA ILE A 109 45.36 -2.12 -1.29
C ILE A 109 46.23 -2.26 -0.04
N ASN A 110 45.79 -3.05 0.94
CA ASN A 110 46.50 -3.29 2.20
C ASN A 110 47.48 -4.49 2.16
N ARG A 111 47.76 -5.04 0.97
CA ARG A 111 48.80 -6.05 0.71
C ARG A 111 49.88 -5.47 -0.18
#